data_AF-A0A257WTE6-F1
#
_entry.id   AF-A0A257WTE6-F1
#
_cell.length_a   1.000
_cell.length_b   1.000
_cell.length_c   1.000
_cell.angle_alpha   90.00
_cell.angle_beta   90.00
_cell.angle_gamma   90.00
#
_symmetry.space_group_name_H-M   'P 1'
#
loop_
_entity.id
_entity.type
_entity.pdbx_description
1 polymer ?
#
loop_
_entity_poly.entity_id
_entity_poly.type
_entity_poly.pdbx_seq_one_letter_code
_entity_poly.pdbx_strand_id
1 'polypeptide(L)'
;MSDKRRPWAQDLLWRGEALGFDLFIALFRLLGVDAASSLGGWIGRTFGPLSGAHKVAERNLKLAFPEKDAAWRAETLVAQWDGLGRSFAEFPLMDKILPSTGRVEVVGKERLTEIAEKKIPVVFVSGHLSNWEVMPAAIVDSGVI
;
A
#
# COMPACT_ATOMS: atom_id res chain seq x y z
N MET A 1 -26.71 2.57 26.31
CA MET A 1 -25.51 3.42 26.16
C MET A 1 -26.00 4.77 25.66
N SER A 2 -25.84 5.83 26.46
CA SER A 2 -26.29 7.17 26.07
C SER A 2 -25.41 7.65 24.91
N ASP A 3 -26.02 7.82 23.74
CA ASP A 3 -25.38 8.38 22.55
C ASP A 3 -25.09 9.85 22.86
N LYS A 4 -23.89 10.13 23.39
CA LYS A 4 -23.43 11.49 23.62
C LYS A 4 -23.43 12.17 22.26
N ARG A 5 -24.41 13.06 22.01
CA ARG A 5 -24.46 13.90 20.81
C ARG A 5 -23.08 14.49 20.58
N ARG A 6 -22.46 14.09 19.49
CA ARG A 6 -21.10 14.47 19.15
C ARG A 6 -21.08 15.99 18.92
N PRO A 7 -20.07 16.73 19.40
CA PRO A 7 -20.00 18.16 19.18
C PRO A 7 -20.06 18.48 17.69
N TRP A 8 -20.88 19.45 17.29
CA TRP A 8 -21.04 19.84 15.87
C TRP A 8 -19.70 20.21 15.20
N ALA A 9 -18.76 20.76 15.96
CA ALA A 9 -17.41 21.05 15.49
C ALA A 9 -16.63 19.78 15.11
N GLN A 10 -16.80 18.69 15.87
CA GLN A 10 -16.19 17.40 15.56
C GLN A 10 -16.79 16.80 14.28
N ASP A 11 -18.11 16.94 14.09
CA ASP A 11 -18.78 16.49 12.87
C ASP A 11 -18.26 17.25 11.64
N LEU A 12 -18.11 18.58 11.74
CA LEU A 12 -17.53 19.40 10.68
C LEU A 12 -16.07 19.02 10.38
N LEU A 13 -15.28 18.72 11.41
CA LEU A 13 -13.90 18.28 11.24
C LEU A 13 -13.84 16.97 10.43
N TRP A 14 -14.65 15.97 10.80
CA TRP A 14 -14.70 14.70 10.07
C TRP A 14 -15.19 14.84 8.64
N ARG A 15 -16.16 15.73 8.39
CA ARG A 15 -16.58 16.06 7.01
C ARG A 15 -15.44 16.70 6.22
N GLY A 16 -14.65 17.55 6.86
CA GLY A 16 -13.45 18.14 6.26
C GLY A 16 -12.39 17.08 5.94
N GLU A 17 -12.12 16.16 6.87
CA GLU A 17 -11.20 15.03 6.66
C GLU A 17 -11.68 14.13 5.51
N ALA A 18 -12.98 13.79 5.49
CA ALA A 18 -13.58 13.00 4.42
C ALA A 18 -13.45 13.71 3.06
N LEU A 19 -13.78 15.01 2.98
CA LEU A 19 -13.62 15.78 1.75
C LEU A 19 -12.16 15.86 1.29
N GLY A 20 -11.23 16.01 2.23
CA GLY A 20 -9.79 16.00 1.94
C GLY A 20 -9.33 14.66 1.38
N PHE A 21 -9.83 13.56 1.94
CA PHE A 21 -9.54 12.20 1.46
C PHE A 21 -10.18 11.93 0.09
N ASP A 22 -11.42 12.36 -0.14
CA ASP A 22 -12.09 12.25 -1.43
C ASP A 22 -11.36 13.04 -2.52
N LEU A 23 -10.89 14.25 -2.20
CA LEU A 23 -10.09 15.06 -3.12
C LEU A 23 -8.73 14.40 -3.42
N PHE A 24 -8.08 13.82 -2.41
CA PHE A 24 -6.86 13.04 -2.59
C PHE A 24 -7.11 11.87 -3.55
N ILE A 25 -8.15 11.06 -3.31
CA ILE A 25 -8.52 9.95 -4.21
C ILE A 25 -8.77 10.46 -5.63
N ALA A 26 -9.60 11.49 -5.78
CA ALA A 26 -9.96 12.04 -7.08
C ALA A 26 -8.72 12.52 -7.85
N LEU A 27 -7.82 13.25 -7.20
CA LEU A 27 -6.58 13.74 -7.80
C LEU A 27 -5.70 12.59 -8.30
N PHE A 28 -5.44 11.59 -7.46
CA PHE A 28 -4.59 10.45 -7.84
C PHE A 28 -5.24 9.58 -8.92
N ARG A 29 -6.57 9.45 -8.91
CA ARG A 29 -7.31 8.74 -9.98
C ARG A 29 -7.20 9.42 -11.34
N LEU A 30 -7.07 10.74 -11.39
CA LEU A 30 -6.89 11.51 -12.63
C LEU A 30 -5.49 11.35 -13.25
N LEU A 31 -4.46 11.12 -12.44
CA LEU A 31 -3.07 10.98 -12.92
C LEU A 31 -2.84 9.65 -13.67
N GLY A 32 -3.62 8.61 -13.37
CA GLY A 32 -3.37 7.25 -13.83
C GLY A 32 -2.24 6.56 -13.06
N VAL A 33 -2.12 5.24 -13.21
CA VAL A 33 -1.27 4.38 -12.36
C VAL A 33 0.20 4.82 -12.36
N ASP A 34 0.80 4.99 -13.55
CA ASP A 34 2.25 5.22 -13.65
C ASP A 34 2.67 6.60 -13.11
N ALA A 35 1.89 7.64 -13.39
CA ALA A 35 2.15 8.99 -12.89
C ALA A 35 1.84 9.12 -11.39
N ALA A 36 0.74 8.52 -10.91
CA ALA A 36 0.43 8.44 -9.48
C ALA A 36 1.54 7.74 -8.70
N SER A 37 1.97 6.55 -9.15
CA SER A 37 3.06 5.80 -8.54
C SER A 37 4.36 6.63 -8.54
N SER A 38 4.73 7.22 -9.68
CA SER A 38 5.95 8.03 -9.78
C SER A 38 5.94 9.26 -8.86
N LEU A 39 4.81 9.95 -8.75
CA LEU A 39 4.62 11.07 -7.84
C LEU A 39 4.71 10.60 -6.38
N GLY A 40 4.03 9.50 -6.04
CA GLY A 40 4.07 8.89 -4.72
C GLY A 40 5.49 8.51 -4.31
N GLY A 41 6.24 7.87 -5.19
CA GLY A 41 7.65 7.51 -4.95
C GLY A 41 8.52 8.74 -4.72
N TRP A 42 8.33 9.81 -5.51
CA TRP A 42 9.02 11.09 -5.28
C TRP A 42 8.68 11.70 -3.92
N ILE A 43 7.40 11.79 -3.56
CA ILE A 43 6.97 12.29 -2.25
C ILE A 43 7.60 11.45 -1.13
N GLY A 44 7.52 10.13 -1.24
CA GLY A 44 8.04 9.18 -0.27
C GLY A 44 9.53 9.35 -0.04
N ARG A 45 10.35 9.28 -1.10
CA ARG A 45 11.82 9.41 -0.98
C ARG A 45 12.28 10.80 -0.53
N THR A 46 11.51 11.86 -0.84
CA THR A 46 11.87 13.24 -0.47
C THR A 46 11.49 13.58 0.97
N PHE A 47 10.27 13.22 1.40
CA PHE A 47 9.74 13.65 2.70
C PHE A 47 9.78 12.55 3.77
N GLY A 48 9.74 11.27 3.36
CA GLY A 48 9.82 10.13 4.26
C GLY A 48 11.02 10.17 5.21
N PRO A 49 12.25 10.47 4.74
CA PRO A 49 13.43 10.59 5.60
C PRO A 49 13.36 11.68 6.67
N LEU A 50 12.49 12.67 6.50
CA LEU A 50 12.30 13.75 7.48
C LEU A 50 11.40 13.31 8.66
N SER A 51 10.74 12.16 8.55
CA SER A 51 9.84 11.65 9.58
C SER A 51 10.58 10.92 10.70
N GLY A 52 9.99 10.88 11.89
CA GLY A 52 10.49 10.07 13.01
C GLY A 52 10.55 8.56 12.69
N ALA A 53 9.72 8.09 11.74
CA ALA A 53 9.71 6.70 11.30
C ALA A 53 11.01 6.30 10.56
N HIS A 54 11.77 7.25 10.01
CA HIS A 54 13.05 6.96 9.35
C HIS A 54 14.05 6.31 10.32
N LYS A 55 14.10 6.79 11.57
CA LYS A 55 14.96 6.21 12.63
C LYS A 55 14.55 4.78 12.97
N VAL A 56 13.25 4.48 12.93
CA VAL A 56 12.72 3.14 13.17
C VAL A 56 13.12 2.22 12.03
N ALA A 57 12.95 2.65 10.78
CA ALA A 57 13.37 1.90 9.60
C ALA A 57 14.88 1.58 9.64
N GLU A 58 15.71 2.57 9.97
CA GLU A 58 17.17 2.38 10.07
C GLU A 58 17.53 1.35 11.15
N ARG A 59 16.91 1.44 12.33
CA ARG A 59 17.11 0.45 13.41
C ARG A 59 16.69 -0.94 12.97
N ASN A 60 15.54 -1.07 12.31
CA ASN A 60 15.05 -2.35 11.83
C ASN A 60 15.99 -2.97 10.79
N LEU A 61 16.55 -2.18 9.87
CA LEU A 61 17.53 -2.68 8.91
C LEU A 61 18.82 -3.15 9.60
N LYS A 62 19.31 -2.45 10.63
CA LYS A 62 20.48 -2.91 11.41
C LYS A 62 20.23 -4.23 12.13
N LEU A 63 19.01 -4.46 12.60
CA LEU A 63 18.61 -5.69 13.28
C LEU A 63 18.40 -6.85 12.30
N ALA A 64 17.73 -6.60 11.17
CA ALA A 64 17.40 -7.62 10.19
C ALA A 64 18.59 -8.00 9.29
N PHE A 65 19.50 -7.06 9.03
CA PHE A 65 20.65 -7.22 8.14
C PHE A 65 21.95 -6.73 8.80
N PRO A 66 22.39 -7.38 9.90
CA PRO A 66 23.55 -6.94 10.68
C PRO A 66 24.87 -6.98 9.90
N GLU A 67 24.95 -7.80 8.85
CA GLU A 67 26.13 -7.96 8.00
C GLU A 67 26.28 -6.88 6.93
N LYS A 68 25.22 -6.10 6.67
CA LYS A 68 25.25 -5.05 5.64
C LYS A 68 25.95 -3.81 6.16
N ASP A 69 26.58 -3.08 5.25
CA ASP A 69 27.29 -1.84 5.59
C ASP A 69 26.32 -0.63 5.66
N ALA A 70 26.89 0.54 5.99
CA ALA A 70 26.11 1.77 6.09
C ALA A 70 25.62 2.28 4.73
N ALA A 71 26.37 2.04 3.65
CA ALA A 71 26.02 2.49 2.32
C ALA A 71 24.79 1.75 1.80
N TRP A 72 24.79 0.43 1.90
CA TRP A 72 23.66 -0.42 1.55
C TRP A 72 22.41 -0.05 2.35
N ARG A 73 22.55 0.22 3.65
CA ARG A 73 21.42 0.67 4.47
C ARG A 73 20.88 2.02 4.02
N ALA A 74 21.73 2.98 3.70
CA ALA A 74 21.28 4.29 3.21
C ALA A 74 20.53 4.18 1.87
N GLU A 75 21.04 3.37 0.94
CA GLU A 75 20.38 3.09 -0.34
C GLU A 75 19.03 2.40 -0.14
N THR A 76 19.00 1.35 0.69
CA THR A 76 17.78 0.60 1.03
C THR A 76 16.76 1.51 1.70
N LEU A 77 17.22 2.44 2.55
CA LEU A 77 16.35 3.40 3.21
C LEU A 77 15.62 4.28 2.18
N VAL A 78 16.35 4.82 1.21
CA VAL A 78 15.76 5.63 0.14
C VAL A 78 14.79 4.80 -0.70
N ALA A 79 15.19 3.59 -1.09
CA ALA A 79 14.37 2.70 -1.90
C ALA A 79 13.07 2.30 -1.20
N GLN A 80 13.12 2.01 0.11
CA GLN A 80 11.91 1.67 0.85
C GLN A 80 10.94 2.85 0.97
N TRP A 81 11.46 4.08 1.07
CA TRP A 81 10.63 5.28 1.12
C TRP A 81 9.98 5.57 -0.23
N ASP A 82 10.71 5.35 -1.33
CA ASP A 82 10.14 5.39 -2.68
C ASP A 82 9.02 4.33 -2.82
N GLY A 83 9.28 3.08 -2.42
CA GLY A 83 8.29 2.01 -2.45
C GLY A 83 7.04 2.29 -1.60
N LEU A 84 7.22 2.78 -0.36
CA LEU A 84 6.09 3.12 0.51
C LEU A 84 5.25 4.25 -0.07
N GLY A 85 5.90 5.29 -0.61
CA GLY A 85 5.21 6.40 -1.27
C GLY A 85 4.41 5.95 -2.49
N ARG A 86 4.94 5.02 -3.29
CA ARG A 86 4.22 4.37 -4.40
C ARG A 86 2.99 3.62 -3.91
N SER A 87 3.13 2.74 -2.91
CA SER A 87 2.01 1.97 -2.37
C SER A 87 0.86 2.87 -1.92
N PHE A 88 1.15 3.98 -1.22
CA PHE A 88 0.12 4.94 -0.79
C PHE A 88 -0.56 5.64 -1.97
N ALA A 89 0.20 6.03 -3.00
CA ALA A 89 -0.34 6.69 -4.19
C ALA A 89 -1.13 5.75 -5.11
N GLU A 90 -0.80 4.45 -5.07
CA GLU A 90 -1.47 3.40 -5.84
C GLU A 90 -2.75 2.91 -5.18
N PHE A 91 -2.90 3.10 -3.86
CA PHE A 91 -4.08 2.66 -3.11
C PHE A 91 -5.43 3.09 -3.73
N PRO A 92 -5.63 4.35 -4.18
CA PRO A 92 -6.88 4.77 -4.83
C PRO A 92 -7.11 4.17 -6.22
N LEU A 93 -6.16 3.41 -6.75
CA LEU A 93 -6.09 2.93 -8.13
C LEU A 93 -6.06 1.39 -8.19
N MET A 94 -6.34 0.69 -7.08
CA MET A 94 -6.26 -0.77 -7.04
C MET A 94 -7.18 -1.48 -8.03
N ASP A 95 -8.30 -0.86 -8.44
CA ASP A 95 -9.17 -1.34 -9.53
C ASP A 95 -8.45 -1.41 -10.90
N LYS A 96 -7.29 -0.75 -11.04
CA LYS A 96 -6.45 -0.74 -12.23
C LYS A 96 -5.16 -1.54 -12.07
N ILE A 97 -4.88 -2.08 -10.87
CA ILE A 97 -3.65 -2.82 -10.55
C ILE A 97 -4.05 -4.26 -10.21
N LEU A 98 -4.54 -4.96 -11.22
CA LEU A 98 -5.05 -6.32 -11.11
C LEU A 98 -4.37 -7.26 -12.13
N PRO A 99 -4.32 -8.57 -11.87
CA PRO A 99 -3.88 -9.53 -12.88
C PRO A 99 -4.68 -9.44 -14.19
N SER A 100 -6.01 -9.28 -14.10
CA SER A 100 -6.91 -9.09 -15.26
C SER A 100 -6.61 -7.84 -16.10
N THR A 101 -5.98 -6.81 -15.51
CA THR A 101 -5.54 -5.61 -16.23
C THR A 101 -4.18 -5.76 -16.91
N GLY A 102 -3.50 -6.88 -16.70
CA GLY A 102 -2.16 -7.14 -17.23
C GLY A 102 -1.01 -6.43 -16.49
N ARG A 103 -1.30 -5.69 -15.41
CA ARG A 103 -0.29 -4.99 -14.61
C ARG A 103 0.36 -5.84 -13.53
N VAL A 104 -0.22 -6.99 -13.20
CA VAL A 104 0.26 -7.89 -12.14
C VAL A 104 0.49 -9.28 -12.72
N GLU A 105 1.73 -9.76 -12.61
CA GLU A 105 2.05 -11.17 -12.85
C GLU A 105 1.88 -11.96 -11.56
N VAL A 106 1.12 -13.05 -11.60
CA VAL A 106 0.93 -13.95 -10.46
C VAL A 106 1.72 -15.22 -10.70
N VAL A 107 2.86 -15.35 -10.02
CA VAL A 107 3.64 -16.59 -10.00
C VAL A 107 2.88 -17.63 -9.16
N GLY A 108 2.61 -18.79 -9.74
CA GLY A 108 1.85 -19.85 -9.06
C GLY A 108 0.33 -19.71 -9.16
N LYS A 109 -0.18 -18.98 -10.16
CA LYS A 109 -1.61 -18.71 -10.40
C LYS A 109 -2.49 -19.96 -10.47
N GLU A 110 -1.93 -21.11 -10.86
CA GLU A 110 -2.61 -22.40 -10.89
C GLU A 110 -3.18 -22.81 -9.54
N ARG A 111 -2.52 -22.45 -8.43
CA ARG A 111 -3.01 -22.73 -7.08
C ARG A 111 -4.29 -21.95 -6.76
N LEU A 112 -4.33 -20.67 -7.13
CA LEU A 112 -5.53 -19.84 -6.94
C LEU A 112 -6.70 -20.36 -7.77
N THR A 113 -6.41 -20.78 -9.00
CA THR A 113 -7.41 -21.37 -9.91
C THR A 113 -8.00 -22.64 -9.31
N GLU A 114 -7.14 -23.54 -8.82
CA GLU A 114 -7.59 -24.78 -8.16
C GLU A 114 -8.44 -24.51 -6.91
N ILE A 115 -8.01 -23.57 -6.05
CA ILE A 115 -8.74 -23.18 -4.85
C ILE A 115 -10.14 -22.66 -5.21
N ALA A 116 -10.25 -21.79 -6.21
CA ALA A 116 -11.51 -21.22 -6.67
C ALA A 116 -12.45 -22.29 -7.24
N GLU A 117 -11.96 -23.14 -8.14
CA GLU A 117 -12.75 -24.19 -8.80
C GLU A 117 -13.26 -25.24 -7.82
N LYS A 118 -12.39 -25.71 -6.91
CA LYS A 118 -12.70 -26.78 -5.96
C LYS A 118 -13.27 -26.27 -4.63
N LYS A 119 -13.34 -24.95 -4.43
CA LYS A 119 -13.81 -24.30 -3.20
C LYS A 119 -13.09 -24.80 -1.94
N ILE A 120 -11.76 -24.85 -2.02
CA ILE A 120 -10.91 -25.38 -0.95
C ILE A 120 -10.83 -24.33 0.18
N PRO A 121 -11.17 -24.66 1.43
CA PRO A 121 -10.91 -23.78 2.56
C PRO A 121 -9.41 -23.58 2.76
N VAL A 122 -8.95 -22.34 2.72
CA VAL A 122 -7.53 -21.99 2.82
C VAL A 122 -7.30 -20.80 3.75
N VAL A 123 -6.08 -20.68 4.26
CA VAL A 123 -5.59 -19.49 4.96
C VAL A 123 -4.43 -18.92 4.15
N PHE A 124 -4.58 -17.71 3.63
CA PHE A 124 -3.49 -16.98 2.99
C PHE A 124 -2.69 -16.23 4.06
N VAL A 125 -1.36 -16.37 3.99
CA VAL A 125 -0.43 -15.71 4.93
C VAL A 125 0.51 -14.82 4.14
N SER A 126 0.66 -13.56 4.55
CA SER A 126 1.57 -12.60 3.94
C SER A 126 2.14 -11.64 5.00
N GLY A 127 3.14 -10.86 4.62
CA GLY A 127 3.69 -9.75 5.40
C GLY A 127 3.32 -8.38 4.83
N HIS A 128 3.62 -7.32 5.58
CA HIS A 128 3.51 -5.94 5.11
C HIS A 128 4.69 -5.61 4.18
N LEU A 129 4.63 -6.11 2.95
CA LEU A 129 5.68 -6.01 1.94
C LEU A 129 5.19 -5.20 0.75
N SER A 130 5.99 -4.25 0.29
CA SER A 130 5.73 -3.44 -0.92
C SER A 130 4.29 -2.88 -0.93
N ASN A 131 3.58 -2.96 -2.07
CA ASN A 131 2.15 -2.73 -2.13
C ASN A 131 1.40 -3.99 -1.69
N TRP A 132 1.05 -4.04 -0.41
CA TRP A 132 0.41 -5.20 0.20
C TRP A 132 -1.04 -5.41 -0.28
N GLU A 133 -1.69 -4.41 -0.89
CA GLU A 133 -3.05 -4.53 -1.45
C GLU A 133 -3.09 -5.31 -2.76
N VAL A 134 -1.97 -5.44 -3.47
CA VAL A 134 -1.88 -6.26 -4.70
C VAL A 134 -2.18 -7.72 -4.40
N MET A 135 -1.80 -8.22 -3.22
CA MET A 135 -2.03 -9.61 -2.82
C MET A 135 -3.52 -9.95 -2.67
N PRO A 136 -4.32 -9.28 -1.82
CA PRO A 136 -5.76 -9.53 -1.75
C PRO A 136 -6.47 -9.21 -3.06
N ALA A 137 -6.04 -8.18 -3.80
CA ALA A 137 -6.62 -7.86 -5.09
C ALA A 137 -6.44 -9.00 -6.11
N ALA A 138 -5.25 -9.63 -6.16
CA ALA A 138 -5.00 -10.78 -7.01
C ALA A 138 -5.82 -12.02 -6.60
N ILE A 139 -6.04 -12.23 -5.29
CA ILE A 139 -6.87 -13.33 -4.78
C ILE A 139 -8.33 -13.13 -5.21
N VAL A 140 -8.89 -11.94 -5.01
CA VAL A 140 -10.27 -11.63 -5.40
C VAL A 140 -10.45 -11.72 -6.92
N ASP A 141 -9.51 -11.16 -7.70
CA ASP A 141 -9.53 -11.21 -9.17
C ASP A 141 -9.45 -12.65 -9.73
N SER A 142 -8.89 -13.60 -8.96
CA SER A 142 -8.83 -15.02 -9.32
C SER A 142 -10.13 -15.80 -9.08
N GLY A 143 -11.12 -15.20 -8.41
CA GLY A 143 -12.41 -15.84 -8.13
C GLY A 143 -12.44 -16.75 -6.90
N VAL A 144 -11.44 -16.66 -6.02
CA VAL A 144 -11.47 -17.31 -4.70
C VAL A 144 -12.50 -16.61 -3.81
N ILE A 145 -13.44 -17.37 -3.22
CA ILE A 145 -14.60 -16.89 -2.45
C ILE A 145 -14.63 -17.50 -1.05
#